data_AF-A0A849KML4-F1
#
_entry.id   AF-A0A849KML4-F1
#
_cell.length_a   1.000
_cell.length_b   1.000
_cell.length_c   1.000
_cell.angle_alpha   90.00
_cell.angle_beta   90.00
_cell.angle_gamma   90.00
#
_symmetry.space_group_name_H-M   'P 1'
#
loop_
_entity.id
_entity.type
_entity.pdbx_description
1 polymer ?
#
loop_
_entity_poly.entity_id
_entity_poly.type
_entity_poly.pdbx_seq_one_letter_code
_entity_poly.pdbx_strand_id
1 'polypeptide(L)'
;MDGYGLEIDDLPLGILIMDSYDTKKVKGSLTNNGAGFKGKVLLFVHCQKELITIDEGSSVLSNDDGKFEFTVESNWYQPNFGSSHDELYATIECSYSPTGVDPFTVTNIKVIVKPTPI
;
A
#
# COMPACT_ATOMS: atom_id res chain seq x y z
N MET A 1 -5.08 25.96 3.57
CA MET A 1 -4.44 24.64 3.39
C MET A 1 -5.13 23.76 4.40
N ASP A 2 -6.02 22.92 3.92
CA ASP A 2 -6.83 22.07 4.78
C ASP A 2 -5.88 21.00 5.34
N GLY A 3 -5.69 20.98 6.66
CA GLY A 3 -4.59 20.30 7.33
C GLY A 3 -4.63 18.77 7.34
N TYR A 4 -5.34 18.15 6.41
CA TYR A 4 -5.40 16.70 6.29
C TYR A 4 -4.09 16.14 5.72
N GLY A 5 -3.53 15.12 6.37
CA GLY A 5 -2.36 14.38 5.93
C GLY A 5 -2.61 12.88 5.92
N LEU A 6 -1.97 12.20 4.98
CA LEU A 6 -1.93 10.73 4.87
C LEU A 6 -0.48 10.32 4.66
N GLU A 7 0.05 9.56 5.61
CA GLU A 7 1.45 9.14 5.62
C GLU A 7 1.56 7.62 5.75
N ILE A 8 2.60 7.04 5.14
CA ILE A 8 2.92 5.62 5.27
C ILE A 8 4.16 5.52 6.15
N ASP A 9 4.03 4.77 7.24
CA ASP A 9 5.05 4.60 8.26
C ASP A 9 6.07 3.54 7.79
N ASP A 10 7.33 3.68 8.23
CA ASP A 10 8.39 2.65 8.10
C ASP A 10 8.71 2.15 6.67
N LEU A 11 8.38 2.92 5.62
CA LEU A 11 8.78 2.64 4.25
C LEU A 11 9.78 3.69 3.73
N PRO A 12 11.09 3.35 3.65
CA PRO A 12 12.08 4.24 3.04
C PRO A 12 11.66 4.61 1.61
N LEU A 13 11.50 5.91 1.35
CA LEU A 13 11.08 6.47 0.06
C LEU A 13 9.72 5.96 -0.44
N GLY A 14 8.87 5.43 0.44
CA GLY A 14 7.57 4.84 0.05
C GLY A 14 7.71 3.55 -0.76
N ILE A 15 8.79 2.78 -0.55
CA ILE A 15 9.03 1.53 -1.28
C ILE A 15 8.84 0.33 -0.34
N LEU A 16 7.93 -0.56 -0.71
CA LEU A 16 7.75 -1.88 -0.11
C LEU A 16 8.48 -2.93 -0.96
N ILE A 17 9.51 -3.55 -0.39
CA ILE A 17 10.24 -4.67 -1.04
C ILE A 17 9.75 -5.97 -0.42
N MET A 18 9.37 -6.93 -1.25
CA MET A 18 8.86 -8.26 -0.84
C MET A 18 9.41 -9.35 -1.76
N ASP A 19 9.30 -10.60 -1.33
CA ASP A 19 9.63 -11.76 -2.15
C ASP A 19 8.36 -12.33 -2.83
N SER A 20 8.52 -13.18 -3.85
CA SER A 20 7.40 -13.95 -4.40
C SER A 20 6.72 -14.78 -3.32
N TYR A 21 5.38 -14.80 -3.31
CA TYR A 21 4.58 -15.48 -2.29
C TYR A 21 4.76 -14.96 -0.86
N ASP A 22 5.24 -13.72 -0.72
CA ASP A 22 5.40 -13.05 0.56
C ASP A 22 4.14 -12.26 0.96
N THR A 23 4.03 -12.01 2.27
CA THR A 23 2.97 -11.24 2.90
C THR A 23 3.61 -10.20 3.82
N LYS A 24 3.31 -8.91 3.60
CA LYS A 24 3.82 -7.82 4.46
C LYS A 24 2.72 -6.91 4.95
N LYS A 25 2.87 -6.51 6.21
CA LYS A 25 2.04 -5.47 6.82
C LYS A 25 2.60 -4.10 6.49
N VAL A 26 1.71 -3.20 6.08
CA VAL A 26 1.97 -1.78 5.87
C VAL A 26 1.17 -0.99 6.90
N LYS A 27 1.82 -0.02 7.52
CA LYS A 27 1.20 0.87 8.50
C LYS A 27 1.19 2.28 7.96
N GLY A 28 0.21 3.07 8.38
CA GLY A 28 0.16 4.48 8.06
C GLY A 28 -0.66 5.27 9.04
N SER A 29 -0.75 6.57 8.79
CA SER A 29 -1.48 7.49 9.63
C SER A 29 -2.28 8.53 8.84
N LEU A 30 -3.45 8.85 9.37
CA LEU A 30 -4.28 9.98 8.98
C LEU A 30 -4.16 11.06 10.04
N THR A 31 -3.88 12.29 9.61
CA THR A 31 -3.76 13.45 10.49
C THR A 31 -4.62 14.60 10.00
N ASN A 32 -5.12 15.42 10.93
CA ASN A 32 -5.76 16.69 10.65
C ASN A 32 -5.11 17.75 11.54
N ASN A 33 -4.39 18.69 10.93
CA ASN A 33 -3.53 19.66 11.60
C ASN A 33 -2.54 18.99 12.58
N GLY A 34 -2.01 17.83 12.20
CA GLY A 34 -1.05 17.05 13.00
C GLY A 34 -1.66 16.18 14.11
N ALA A 35 -2.98 16.24 14.34
CA ALA A 35 -3.67 15.35 15.26
C ALA A 35 -4.23 14.13 14.51
N GLY A 36 -4.04 12.93 15.07
CA GLY A 36 -4.65 11.71 14.54
C GLY A 36 -6.18 11.78 14.56
N PHE A 37 -6.83 11.16 13.57
CA PHE A 37 -8.29 11.07 13.55
C PHE A 37 -8.78 9.83 12.81
N LYS A 38 -9.96 9.36 13.18
CA LYS A 38 -10.62 8.22 12.54
C LYS A 38 -11.15 8.56 11.14
N GLY A 39 -10.75 7.78 10.15
CA GLY A 39 -11.15 7.93 8.75
C GLY A 39 -10.98 6.64 7.94
N LYS A 40 -11.66 6.57 6.81
CA LYS A 40 -11.57 5.48 5.84
C LYS A 40 -10.56 5.81 4.75
N VAL A 41 -9.51 5.01 4.62
CA VAL A 41 -8.52 5.09 3.55
C VAL A 41 -8.92 4.11 2.46
N LEU A 42 -8.98 4.59 1.21
CA LEU A 42 -9.17 3.76 0.03
C LEU A 42 -7.81 3.29 -0.49
N LEU A 43 -7.76 2.04 -0.94
CA LEU A 43 -6.56 1.37 -1.39
C LEU A 43 -6.79 0.88 -2.83
N PHE A 44 -5.94 1.32 -3.75
CA PHE A 44 -6.00 0.92 -5.15
C PHE A 44 -4.69 0.27 -5.59
N VAL A 45 -4.76 -0.98 -6.02
CA VAL A 45 -3.61 -1.70 -6.54
C VAL A 45 -3.52 -1.49 -8.06
N HIS A 46 -2.42 -0.89 -8.49
CA HIS A 46 -2.05 -0.73 -9.89
C HIS A 46 -0.97 -1.76 -10.22
N CYS A 47 -1.41 -2.96 -10.60
CA CYS A 47 -0.55 -4.07 -10.99
C CYS A 47 -1.11 -4.78 -12.21
N GLN A 48 -0.25 -5.40 -13.00
CA GLN A 48 -0.69 -6.35 -14.02
C GLN A 48 -1.21 -7.63 -13.33
N LYS A 49 -2.36 -8.14 -13.77
CA LYS A 49 -2.86 -9.51 -13.53
C LYS A 49 -3.00 -9.99 -12.06
N GLU A 50 -3.64 -9.24 -11.17
CA GLU A 50 -3.97 -9.68 -9.78
C GLU A 50 -2.80 -10.33 -9.01
N LEU A 51 -1.57 -9.95 -9.33
CA LEU A 51 -0.35 -10.53 -8.73
C LEU A 51 -0.02 -9.93 -7.36
N ILE A 52 -0.60 -8.77 -7.06
CA ILE A 52 -0.56 -8.11 -5.76
C ILE A 52 -1.99 -7.93 -5.29
N THR A 53 -2.27 -8.34 -4.06
CA THR A 53 -3.58 -8.21 -3.41
C THR A 53 -3.45 -7.53 -2.06
N ILE A 54 -4.58 -7.00 -1.57
CA ILE A 54 -4.71 -6.44 -0.23
C ILE A 54 -5.78 -7.25 0.49
N ASP A 55 -5.45 -7.85 1.62
CA ASP A 55 -6.35 -8.76 2.35
C ASP A 55 -7.60 -8.02 2.89
N GLU A 56 -7.42 -6.77 3.33
CA GLU A 56 -8.49 -5.89 3.80
C GLU A 56 -9.38 -5.36 2.65
N GLY A 57 -9.12 -5.78 1.42
CA GLY A 57 -9.84 -5.37 0.22
C GLY A 57 -9.45 -3.96 -0.24
N SER A 58 -10.44 -3.19 -0.71
CA SER A 58 -10.21 -1.86 -1.31
C SER A 58 -10.18 -0.70 -0.30
N SER A 59 -10.21 -0.98 1.00
CA SER A 59 -10.17 0.08 2.02
C SER A 59 -9.82 -0.41 3.41
N VAL A 60 -9.20 0.47 4.21
CA VAL A 60 -8.90 0.26 5.63
C VAL A 60 -9.45 1.41 6.47
N LEU A 61 -9.90 1.10 7.69
CA LEU A 61 -10.30 2.11 8.68
C LEU A 61 -9.14 2.38 9.63
N SER A 62 -8.82 3.66 9.82
CA SER A 62 -7.95 4.09 10.92
C SER A 62 -8.70 4.08 12.26
N ASN A 63 -7.92 4.00 13.34
CA ASN A 63 -8.42 4.16 14.70
C ASN A 63 -8.56 5.64 15.08
N ASP A 64 -8.96 5.92 16.33
CA ASP A 64 -9.16 7.29 16.81
C ASP A 64 -7.85 8.11 16.88
N ASP A 65 -6.70 7.44 16.97
CA ASP A 65 -5.35 8.04 16.88
C ASP A 65 -4.88 8.21 15.42
N GLY A 66 -5.74 7.92 14.44
CA GLY A 66 -5.45 8.01 13.01
C GLY A 66 -4.55 6.91 12.46
N LYS A 67 -4.18 5.90 13.25
CA LYS A 67 -3.34 4.78 12.81
C LYS A 67 -4.17 3.73 12.08
N PHE A 68 -3.64 3.22 10.98
CA PHE A 68 -4.20 2.09 10.23
C PHE A 68 -3.11 1.10 9.82
N GLU A 69 -3.51 -0.14 9.56
CA GLU A 69 -2.64 -1.22 9.07
C GLU A 69 -3.40 -2.00 8.00
N PHE A 70 -2.71 -2.37 6.92
CA PHE A 70 -3.22 -3.30 5.93
C PHE A 70 -2.13 -4.27 5.49
N THR A 71 -2.54 -5.38 4.89
CA THR A 71 -1.69 -6.50 4.52
C THR A 71 -1.60 -6.57 2.99
N VAL A 72 -0.36 -6.53 2.48
CA VAL A 72 -0.06 -6.69 1.06
C VAL A 72 0.44 -8.11 0.85
N GLU A 73 -0.14 -8.79 -0.14
CA GLU A 73 0.23 -10.15 -0.52
C GLU A 73 0.72 -10.18 -1.96
N SER A 74 1.78 -10.94 -2.21
CA SER A 74 2.20 -11.26 -3.57
C SER A 74 1.81 -12.68 -3.93
N ASN A 75 1.05 -12.84 -5.02
CA ASN A 75 0.76 -14.13 -5.64
C ASN A 75 1.66 -14.37 -6.87
N TRP A 76 2.71 -13.55 -7.03
CA TRP A 76 3.54 -13.60 -8.21
C TRP A 76 4.39 -14.86 -8.26
N TYR A 77 4.17 -15.64 -9.33
CA TYR A 77 4.97 -16.79 -9.69
C TYR A 77 5.87 -16.47 -10.88
N GLN A 78 7.15 -16.84 -10.79
CA GLN A 78 8.05 -16.84 -11.96
C GLN A 78 8.30 -18.30 -12.42
N PRO A 79 7.61 -18.80 -13.46
CA PRO A 79 7.69 -20.20 -13.89
C PRO A 79 9.00 -20.67 -14.53
N ASN A 80 9.96 -19.80 -14.86
CA ASN A 80 11.07 -20.16 -15.74
C ASN A 80 12.45 -19.94 -15.12
N PHE A 81 13.14 -21.04 -14.83
CA PHE A 81 14.59 -21.08 -14.63
C PHE A 81 15.30 -20.76 -15.95
N GLY A 82 15.94 -19.59 -16.04
CA GLY A 82 16.94 -19.31 -17.08
C GLY A 82 16.79 -18.04 -17.91
N SER A 83 15.74 -17.22 -17.71
CA SER A 83 15.61 -15.93 -18.40
C SER A 83 15.14 -14.85 -17.43
N SER A 84 16.05 -13.88 -17.21
CA SER A 84 15.91 -12.60 -16.50
C SER A 84 15.26 -12.63 -15.10
N HIS A 85 16.00 -12.10 -14.13
CA HIS A 85 15.51 -11.76 -12.77
C HIS A 85 14.53 -10.58 -12.85
N ASP A 86 13.42 -10.75 -13.55
CA ASP A 86 12.48 -9.66 -13.77
C ASP A 86 11.68 -9.44 -12.49
N GLU A 87 12.03 -8.40 -11.73
CA GLU A 87 11.25 -7.93 -10.61
C GLU A 87 9.85 -7.52 -11.07
N LEU A 88 8.83 -7.86 -10.29
CA LEU A 88 7.50 -7.32 -10.50
C LEU A 88 7.42 -5.94 -9.84
N TYR A 89 6.99 -4.94 -10.61
CA TYR A 89 6.69 -3.61 -10.10
C TYR A 89 5.19 -3.38 -10.05
N ALA A 90 4.70 -2.93 -8.90
CA ALA A 90 3.34 -2.48 -8.71
C ALA A 90 3.30 -1.15 -7.94
N THR A 91 2.16 -0.49 -7.95
CA THR A 91 1.92 0.68 -7.11
C THR A 91 0.63 0.48 -6.32
N ILE A 92 0.65 0.81 -5.04
CA ILE A 92 -0.55 0.92 -4.22
C ILE A 92 -0.79 2.40 -4.00
N GLU A 93 -1.92 2.91 -4.50
CA GLU A 93 -2.39 4.26 -4.19
C GLU A 93 -3.23 4.20 -2.92
N CYS A 94 -2.82 4.97 -1.91
CA CYS A 94 -3.58 5.18 -0.69
C CYS A 94 -4.22 6.57 -0.77
N SER A 95 -5.53 6.62 -0.55
CA SER A 95 -6.34 7.80 -0.81
C SER A 95 -7.29 8.05 0.35
N TYR A 96 -7.40 9.31 0.79
CA TYR A 96 -8.40 9.73 1.78
C TYR A 96 -9.23 10.91 1.26
N SER A 97 -10.54 10.81 1.47
CA SER A 97 -11.50 11.88 1.21
C SER A 97 -12.43 12.05 2.42
N PRO A 98 -12.46 13.21 3.09
CA PRO A 98 -13.37 13.49 4.21
C PRO A 98 -14.84 13.54 3.77
N THR A 99 -15.11 13.87 2.51
CA THR A 99 -16.46 14.03 1.94
C THR A 99 -16.89 12.81 1.13
N GLY A 100 -15.97 11.89 0.84
CA GLY A 100 -16.21 10.77 -0.08
C GLY A 100 -16.27 11.18 -1.56
N VAL A 101 -15.99 12.46 -1.87
CA VAL A 101 -15.95 13.00 -3.23
C VAL A 101 -14.56 13.60 -3.44
N ASP A 102 -13.82 13.01 -4.38
CA ASP A 102 -12.40 13.26 -4.72
C ASP A 102 -11.41 13.12 -3.55
N PRO A 103 -10.22 12.53 -3.78
CA PRO A 103 -9.22 12.40 -2.73
C PRO A 103 -8.68 13.76 -2.32
N PHE A 104 -8.79 14.09 -1.04
CA PHE A 104 -8.17 15.29 -0.46
C PHE A 104 -6.67 15.10 -0.28
N THR A 105 -6.23 13.88 0.02
CA THR A 105 -4.82 13.52 0.13
C THR A 105 -4.58 12.14 -0.46
N VAL A 106 -3.45 12.00 -1.16
CA VAL A 106 -3.02 10.78 -1.84
C VAL A 106 -1.55 10.54 -1.53
N THR A 107 -1.21 9.29 -1.24
CA THR A 107 0.18 8.83 -1.16
C THR A 107 0.32 7.50 -1.88
N ASN A 108 1.52 7.23 -2.41
CA ASN A 108 1.77 6.06 -3.22
C ASN A 108 2.86 5.20 -2.59
N ILE A 109 2.64 3.89 -2.59
CA ILE A 109 3.63 2.90 -2.23
C ILE A 109 4.08 2.19 -3.50
N LYS A 110 5.37 2.23 -3.82
CA LYS A 110 5.94 1.39 -4.86
C LYS A 110 6.19 0.01 -4.27
N VAL A 111 5.66 -1.02 -4.90
CA VAL A 111 5.90 -2.41 -4.51
C VAL A 111 6.86 -3.03 -5.50
N ILE A 112 7.95 -3.59 -4.98
CA ILE A 112 8.94 -4.34 -5.75
C ILE A 112 8.94 -5.77 -5.22
N VAL A 113 8.55 -6.72 -6.07
CA VAL A 113 8.61 -8.14 -5.73
C VAL A 113 9.83 -8.77 -6.36
N LYS A 114 10.68 -9.34 -5.51
CA LYS A 114 11.85 -10.11 -5.92
C LYS A 114 11.47 -11.56 -6.15
N PRO A 115 12.04 -12.21 -7.17
CA PRO A 115 11.81 -13.63 -7.39
C PRO A 115 12.36 -14.46 -6.23
N THR A 116 11.75 -15.61 -5.96
CA THR A 116 12.22 -16.54 -4.92
C THR A 116 13.69 -16.92 -5.18
N PRO A 117 14.59 -16.75 -4.19
CA PRO A 117 15.96 -17.23 -4.30
C PRO A 117 16.00 -18.76 -4.47
N ILE A 118 16.91 -19.26 -5.31
CA ILE A 118 17.18 -20.68 -5.51
C ILE A 118 18.00 -21.23 -4.34
#